data_AF-A0AA36EN28-F1
#
_entry.id   AF-A0AA36EN28-F1
#
_cell.length_a   1.000
_cell.length_b   1.000
_cell.length_c   1.000
_cell.angle_alpha   90.00
_cell.angle_beta   90.00
_cell.angle_gamma   90.00
#
_symmetry.space_group_name_H-M   'P 1'
#
loop_
_entity.id
_entity.type
_entity.pdbx_description
1 polymer ?
#
loop_
_entity_poly.entity_id
_entity_poly.type
_entity_poly.pdbx_seq_one_letter_code
_entity_poly.pdbx_strand_id
1 'polypeptide(L)'
;MVVRSNGPDTWRSRLIFDGSFRVCDLRALIDNKLTILVNNPTVWLHLVPIKCISFVWRACMGRIPIVVALSRRGINTSSISYQMCFSGVDIADHILLDCLIAFDSLCWIFNWCGISIQRLLSVSDFVNFAASWGNYPKKRKIFIAISYGFLWCIWKARNDV
;
A
#
# COMPACT_ATOMS: atom_id res chain seq x y z
N MET A 1 -25.69 5.06 -19.28
CA MET A 1 -27.11 4.96 -19.67
C MET A 1 -27.26 3.68 -20.49
N VAL A 2 -27.75 2.60 -19.87
CA VAL A 2 -27.95 1.30 -20.52
C VAL A 2 -29.29 1.38 -21.25
N VAL A 3 -29.30 1.05 -22.54
CA VAL A 3 -30.50 1.08 -23.39
C VAL A 3 -30.92 -0.36 -23.63
N ARG A 4 -32.13 -0.74 -23.22
CA ARG A 4 -32.73 -2.04 -23.56
C ARG A 4 -33.26 -2.00 -24.99
N SER A 5 -32.92 -3.00 -25.80
CA SER A 5 -33.53 -3.26 -27.11
C SER A 5 -34.19 -4.64 -27.11
N ASN A 6 -35.24 -4.83 -27.91
CA ASN A 6 -36.00 -6.09 -28.04
C ASN A 6 -35.24 -7.22 -28.80
N GLY A 7 -33.90 -7.17 -28.82
CA GLY A 7 -33.04 -8.18 -29.43
C GLY A 7 -32.24 -8.95 -28.38
N PRO A 8 -31.29 -9.81 -28.77
CA PRO A 8 -30.35 -10.41 -27.81
C PRO A 8 -29.69 -9.31 -26.97
N ASP A 9 -29.57 -9.55 -25.66
CA ASP A 9 -29.05 -8.58 -24.70
C ASP A 9 -27.65 -8.10 -25.14
N THR A 10 -27.56 -6.83 -25.53
CA THR A 10 -26.32 -6.22 -25.98
C THR A 10 -25.97 -5.02 -25.11
N TRP A 11 -24.76 -5.05 -24.55
CA TRP A 11 -24.22 -3.94 -23.78
C TRP A 11 -23.66 -2.89 -24.72
N ARG A 12 -24.36 -1.76 -24.87
CA ARG A 12 -23.88 -0.61 -25.63
C ARG A 12 -23.36 0.49 -24.70
N SER A 13 -22.22 1.04 -25.06
CA SER A 13 -21.53 2.09 -24.31
C SER A 13 -21.44 3.37 -25.11
N ARG A 14 -21.57 4.54 -24.47
CA ARG A 14 -21.31 5.85 -25.10
C ARG A 14 -19.86 6.30 -24.94
N LEU A 15 -18.98 5.43 -24.46
CA LEU A 15 -17.58 5.74 -24.21
C LEU A 15 -16.76 5.83 -25.50
N ILE A 16 -17.18 5.09 -26.54
CA ILE A 16 -16.49 4.98 -27.83
C ILE A 16 -17.54 5.11 -28.94
N PHE A 17 -17.13 5.63 -30.10
CA PHE A 17 -18.01 5.85 -31.25
C PHE A 17 -18.68 4.58 -31.78
N ASP A 18 -18.01 3.42 -31.67
CA ASP A 18 -18.52 2.13 -32.16
C ASP A 18 -19.61 1.53 -31.26
N GLY A 19 -19.93 2.17 -30.13
CA GLY A 19 -20.94 1.70 -29.18
C GLY A 19 -20.52 0.49 -28.36
N SER A 20 -19.30 -0.04 -28.52
CA SER A 20 -18.83 -1.23 -27.82
C SER A 20 -18.48 -0.92 -26.36
N PHE A 21 -18.88 -1.81 -25.45
CA PHE A 21 -18.44 -1.71 -24.06
C PHE A 21 -17.07 -2.38 -23.88
N ARG A 22 -16.09 -1.61 -23.41
CA ARG A 22 -14.76 -2.11 -23.07
C ARG A 22 -14.36 -1.56 -21.70
N VAL A 23 -13.82 -2.44 -20.87
CA VAL A 23 -13.42 -2.09 -19.49
C VAL A 23 -12.27 -1.07 -19.49
N CYS A 24 -11.37 -1.13 -20.47
CA CYS A 24 -10.26 -0.18 -20.62
C CYS A 24 -10.74 1.26 -20.80
N ASP A 25 -11.76 1.49 -21.64
CA ASP A 25 -12.27 2.83 -21.92
C ASP A 25 -13.07 3.40 -20.76
N LEU A 26 -13.82 2.55 -20.05
CA LEU A 26 -14.48 2.96 -18.81
C LEU A 26 -13.45 3.35 -17.75
N ARG A 27 -12.39 2.55 -17.61
CA ARG A 27 -11.30 2.83 -16.68
C ARG A 27 -10.58 4.13 -17.03
N ALA A 28 -10.25 4.35 -18.31
CA ALA A 28 -9.62 5.59 -18.77
C ALA A 28 -10.49 6.82 -18.48
N LEU A 29 -11.81 6.73 -18.68
CA LEU A 29 -12.73 7.81 -18.32
C LEU A 29 -12.74 8.08 -16.81
N ILE A 30 -12.83 7.02 -16.00
CA ILE A 30 -12.82 7.12 -14.54
C ILE A 30 -11.52 7.76 -14.06
N ASP A 31 -10.37 7.29 -14.56
CA ASP A 31 -9.05 7.80 -14.20
C ASP A 31 -8.89 9.28 -14.59
N ASN A 32 -9.43 9.68 -15.75
CA ASN A 32 -9.44 11.09 -16.19
C ASN A 32 -10.30 11.97 -15.26
N LYS A 33 -11.48 11.48 -14.83
CA LYS A 33 -12.44 12.23 -14.01
C LYS A 33 -12.12 12.24 -12.51
N LEU A 34 -11.51 11.18 -11.99
CA LEU A 34 -11.13 11.05 -10.58
C LEU A 34 -9.74 11.64 -10.33
N THR A 35 -9.43 12.81 -10.88
CA THR A 35 -8.12 13.50 -10.85
C THR A 35 -7.64 13.91 -9.44
N ILE A 36 -8.05 13.22 -8.38
CA ILE A 36 -7.24 13.15 -7.17
C ILE A 36 -6.12 12.18 -7.50
N LEU A 37 -4.97 12.72 -7.92
CA LEU A 37 -3.71 12.00 -7.84
C LEU A 37 -3.49 11.67 -6.35
N VAL A 38 -4.06 10.56 -5.89
CA VAL A 38 -3.54 9.90 -4.72
C VAL A 38 -2.17 9.44 -5.18
N ASN A 39 -1.15 10.25 -4.89
CA ASN A 39 0.23 9.97 -5.22
C ASN A 39 0.66 8.76 -4.37
N ASN A 40 0.19 7.59 -4.78
CA ASN A 40 0.39 6.37 -4.07
C ASN A 40 1.69 5.76 -4.57
N PRO A 41 2.72 5.68 -3.72
CA PRO A 41 4.04 5.25 -4.15
C PRO A 41 4.11 3.74 -4.41
N THR A 42 3.02 3.00 -4.18
CA THR A 42 2.99 1.54 -4.26
C THR A 42 3.19 1.05 -5.69
N VAL A 43 4.24 0.24 -5.87
CA VAL A 43 4.59 -0.44 -7.12
C VAL A 43 3.95 -1.82 -7.13
N TRP A 44 3.12 -2.10 -8.12
CA TRP A 44 2.53 -3.42 -8.32
C TRP A 44 3.54 -4.36 -8.99
N LEU A 45 4.20 -5.19 -8.19
CA LEU A 45 5.26 -6.10 -8.64
C LEU A 45 4.83 -7.57 -8.50
N HIS A 46 4.82 -8.32 -9.61
CA HIS A 46 4.46 -9.75 -9.61
C HIS A 46 5.28 -10.64 -8.67
N LEU A 47 6.50 -10.22 -8.31
CA LEU A 47 7.35 -10.94 -7.36
C LEU A 47 6.76 -10.97 -5.94
N VAL A 48 5.88 -10.02 -5.63
CA VAL A 48 5.28 -9.87 -4.30
C VAL A 48 3.84 -10.39 -4.32
N PRO A 49 3.42 -11.22 -3.36
CA PRO A 49 2.03 -11.63 -3.24
C PRO A 49 1.07 -10.44 -3.16
N ILE A 50 -0.06 -10.53 -3.87
CA ILE A 50 -1.04 -9.45 -3.96
C ILE A 50 -1.54 -8.95 -2.59
N LYS A 51 -1.59 -9.84 -1.59
CA LYS A 51 -1.97 -9.51 -0.22
C LYS A 51 -1.00 -8.53 0.44
N CYS A 52 0.30 -8.70 0.21
CA CYS A 52 1.34 -7.83 0.77
C CYS A 52 1.32 -6.46 0.07
N ILE A 53 1.16 -6.43 -1.26
CA ILE A 53 1.02 -5.17 -2.01
C ILE A 53 -0.22 -4.41 -1.56
N SER A 54 -1.35 -5.10 -1.41
CA SER A 54 -2.61 -4.50 -0.93
C SER A 54 -2.49 -3.96 0.50
N PHE A 55 -1.72 -4.65 1.35
CA PHE A 55 -1.40 -4.17 2.68
C PHE A 55 -0.56 -2.88 2.64
N VAL A 56 0.55 -2.87 1.90
CA VAL A 56 1.41 -1.68 1.77
C VAL A 56 0.63 -0.50 1.21
N TRP A 57 -0.19 -0.73 0.18
CA TRP A 57 -1.07 0.29 -0.39
C TRP A 57 -2.00 0.91 0.67
N ARG A 58 -2.59 0.10 1.55
CA ARG A 58 -3.41 0.58 2.68
C ARG A 58 -2.58 1.29 3.74
N ALA A 59 -1.36 0.82 4.01
CA ALA A 59 -0.46 1.41 4.98
C ALA A 59 -0.04 2.83 4.56
N CYS A 60 0.35 3.03 3.30
CA CYS A 60 0.67 4.36 2.75
C CYS A 60 -0.49 5.36 2.85
N MET A 61 -1.74 4.89 2.88
CA MET A 61 -2.93 5.73 3.04
C MET A 61 -3.35 5.92 4.51
N GLY A 62 -2.63 5.35 5.48
CA GLY A 62 -3.05 5.33 6.89
C GLY A 62 -4.37 4.58 7.11
N ARG A 63 -4.64 3.54 6.29
CA ARG A 63 -5.91 2.79 6.25
C ARG A 63 -5.77 1.33 6.71
N ILE A 64 -4.75 1.03 7.51
CA ILE A 64 -4.61 -0.28 8.18
C ILE A 64 -5.34 -0.28 9.54
N PRO A 65 -5.85 -1.43 10.00
CA PRO A 65 -6.70 -1.50 11.20
C PRO A 65 -5.86 -1.39 12.47
N ILE A 66 -5.50 -0.16 12.83
CA ILE A 66 -4.82 0.20 14.08
C ILE A 66 -5.83 0.85 15.03
N VAL A 67 -5.58 0.81 16.34
CA VAL A 67 -6.41 1.40 17.40
C VAL A 67 -6.85 2.83 17.05
N VAL A 68 -5.95 3.69 16.59
CA VAL A 68 -6.27 5.07 16.20
C VAL A 68 -7.21 5.13 14.98
N ALA A 69 -6.99 4.25 13.99
CA ALA A 69 -7.85 4.18 12.80
C ALA A 69 -9.25 3.59 13.11
N LEU A 70 -9.34 2.70 14.11
CA LEU A 70 -10.60 2.15 14.64
C LEU A 70 -11.35 3.20 15.47
N SER A 71 -10.64 3.93 16.34
CA SER A 71 -11.18 5.04 17.13
C SER A 71 -11.73 6.16 16.23
N ARG A 72 -11.01 6.53 15.15
CA ARG A 72 -11.52 7.50 14.14
C ARG A 72 -12.81 7.03 13.45
N ARG A 73 -13.11 5.73 13.48
CA ARG A 73 -14.35 5.13 12.95
C ARG A 73 -15.42 4.91 14.04
N GLY A 74 -15.20 5.39 15.26
CA GLY A 74 -16.13 5.25 16.39
C GLY A 74 -16.08 3.89 17.08
N ILE A 75 -15.09 3.05 16.77
CA ILE A 75 -14.93 1.75 17.42
C ILE A 75 -14.04 1.94 18.65
N ASN A 76 -14.64 1.82 19.83
CA ASN A 76 -13.95 1.99 21.10
C ASN A 76 -13.24 0.69 21.49
N THR A 77 -11.93 0.62 21.29
CA THR A 77 -11.12 -0.50 21.75
C THR A 77 -10.71 -0.25 23.19
N SER A 78 -11.28 -0.99 24.14
CA SER A 78 -11.04 -0.87 25.59
C SER A 78 -9.61 -1.20 26.04
N SER A 79 -8.75 -1.66 25.12
CA SER A 79 -7.35 -1.92 25.36
C SER A 79 -6.53 -1.17 24.31
N ILE A 80 -5.81 -0.15 24.75
CA ILE A 80 -4.66 0.38 23.99
C ILE A 80 -3.60 -0.72 24.09
N SER A 81 -3.67 -1.68 23.18
CA SER A 81 -2.79 -2.84 23.18
C SER A 81 -1.41 -2.40 22.69
N TYR A 82 -0.56 -1.97 23.62
CA TYR A 82 0.88 -1.69 23.45
C TYR A 82 1.70 -2.97 23.14
N GLN A 83 1.17 -3.91 22.35
CA GLN A 83 1.72 -5.27 22.24
C GLN A 83 3.11 -5.34 21.58
N MET A 84 3.50 -4.35 20.76
CA MET A 84 4.87 -4.28 20.22
C MET A 84 5.63 -3.00 20.54
N CYS A 85 4.94 -1.93 20.93
CA CYS A 85 5.59 -0.69 21.28
C CYS A 85 4.97 -0.11 22.55
N PHE A 86 5.78 0.03 23.59
CA PHE A 86 5.39 0.54 24.91
C PHE A 86 5.33 2.07 24.98
N SER A 87 5.71 2.77 23.91
CA SER A 87 5.84 4.22 23.88
C SER A 87 5.44 4.79 22.52
N GLY A 88 4.19 5.19 22.37
CA GLY A 88 3.76 5.91 21.18
C GLY A 88 2.25 5.90 20.95
N VAL A 89 1.77 6.89 20.19
CA VAL A 89 0.46 6.82 19.57
C VAL A 89 0.55 5.80 18.44
N ASP A 90 -0.41 4.89 18.42
CA ASP A 90 -0.53 3.78 17.48
C ASP A 90 -0.80 4.30 16.04
N ILE A 91 0.26 4.79 15.38
CA ILE A 91 0.26 5.30 14.01
C ILE A 91 0.97 4.28 13.12
N ALA A 92 0.49 4.12 11.87
CA ALA A 92 1.02 3.15 10.92
C ALA A 92 2.54 3.27 10.71
N ASP A 93 3.03 4.51 10.61
CA ASP A 93 4.46 4.79 10.43
C ASP A 93 5.29 4.32 11.62
N HIS A 94 4.84 4.64 12.83
CA HIS A 94 5.53 4.22 14.06
C HIS A 94 5.60 2.70 14.17
N ILE A 95 4.47 2.01 14.01
CA ILE A 95 4.42 0.54 14.14
C ILE A 95 5.31 -0.14 13.10
N LEU A 96 5.35 0.37 11.87
CA LEU A 96 5.98 -0.31 10.75
C LEU A 96 7.45 0.08 10.52
N LEU A 97 7.90 1.24 11.02
CA LEU A 97 9.24 1.76 10.78
C LEU A 97 9.97 2.21 12.05
N ASP A 98 9.30 2.88 12.99
CA ASP A 98 9.99 3.54 14.12
C ASP A 98 10.01 2.74 15.42
N CYS A 99 9.15 1.72 15.57
CA CYS A 99 9.21 0.87 16.77
C CYS A 99 10.57 0.18 16.84
N LEU A 100 11.11 -0.02 18.04
CA LEU A 100 12.47 -0.57 18.24
C LEU A 100 12.74 -1.80 17.37
N ILE A 101 11.81 -2.76 17.39
CA ILE A 101 11.90 -4.00 16.61
C ILE A 101 11.89 -3.73 15.09
N ALA A 102 11.03 -2.84 14.62
CA ALA A 102 10.95 -2.50 13.20
C ALA A 102 12.19 -1.73 12.74
N PHE A 103 12.64 -0.75 13.51
CA PHE A 103 13.81 0.06 13.19
C PHE A 103 15.09 -0.78 13.15
N ASP A 104 15.31 -1.63 14.14
CA ASP A 104 16.45 -2.55 14.16
C ASP A 104 16.39 -3.49 12.94
N SER A 105 15.24 -4.13 12.70
CA SER A 105 15.05 -5.00 11.53
C SER A 105 15.30 -4.27 10.19
N LEU A 106 14.90 -3.00 10.10
CA LEU A 106 15.15 -2.16 8.93
C LEU A 106 16.65 -1.89 8.74
N CYS A 107 17.38 -1.61 9.83
CA CYS A 107 18.83 -1.44 9.80
C CYS A 107 19.53 -2.70 9.28
N TRP A 108 19.12 -3.87 9.76
CA TRP A 108 19.62 -5.17 9.28
C TRP A 108 19.37 -5.37 7.80
N ILE A 109 18.16 -5.05 7.31
CA ILE A 109 17.81 -5.15 5.88
C ILE A 109 18.66 -4.21 5.03
N PHE A 110 18.83 -2.95 5.46
CA PHE A 110 19.67 -1.99 4.73
C PHE A 110 21.12 -2.42 4.67
N ASN A 111 21.68 -2.90 5.77
CA ASN A 111 23.03 -3.46 5.78
C ASN A 111 23.14 -4.67 4.84
N TRP A 112 22.17 -5.60 4.87
CA TRP A 112 22.16 -6.75 3.97
C TRP A 112 22.07 -6.37 2.49
N CYS A 113 21.34 -5.30 2.17
CA CYS A 113 21.22 -4.79 0.80
C CYS A 113 22.40 -3.90 0.37
N GLY A 114 23.34 -3.58 1.27
CA GLY A 114 24.43 -2.63 1.01
C GLY A 114 23.95 -1.20 0.82
N ILE A 115 22.90 -0.80 1.55
CA ILE A 115 22.25 0.51 1.46
C ILE A 115 22.55 1.30 2.73
N SER A 116 22.94 2.57 2.59
CA SER A 116 23.08 3.47 3.74
C SER A 116 21.72 3.76 4.35
N ILE A 117 21.64 3.72 5.68
CA ILE A 117 20.40 4.03 6.37
C ILE A 117 19.94 5.45 6.05
N GLN A 118 18.67 5.57 5.69
CA GLN A 118 18.02 6.84 5.37
C GLN A 118 17.09 7.22 6.51
N ARG A 119 16.95 8.52 6.75
CA ARG A 119 15.91 9.03 7.64
C ARG A 119 14.57 8.99 6.92
N LEU A 120 13.76 7.98 7.23
CA LEU A 120 12.44 7.78 6.65
C LEU A 120 11.39 8.20 7.68
N LEU A 121 10.52 9.14 7.30
CA LEU A 121 9.54 9.74 8.22
C LEU A 121 8.15 9.10 8.10
N SER A 122 7.92 8.32 7.05
CA SER A 122 6.65 7.63 6.81
C SER A 122 6.82 6.36 5.96
N VAL A 123 5.83 5.48 6.01
CA VAL A 123 5.73 4.30 5.13
C VAL A 123 5.71 4.73 3.67
N SER A 124 5.06 5.85 3.36
CA SER A 124 5.04 6.41 2.00
C SER A 124 6.42 6.84 1.53
N ASP A 125 7.23 7.47 2.39
CA ASP A 125 8.61 7.85 2.08
C ASP A 125 9.49 6.61 1.84
N PHE A 126 9.33 5.58 2.69
CA PHE A 126 10.04 4.32 2.53
C PHE A 126 9.72 3.62 1.21
N VAL A 127 8.44 3.57 0.84
CA VAL A 127 8.00 2.95 -0.42
C VAL A 127 8.48 3.75 -1.62
N ASN A 128 8.43 5.10 -1.55
CA ASN A 128 8.98 5.98 -2.59
C ASN A 128 10.48 5.79 -2.76
N PHE A 129 11.21 5.70 -1.65
CA PHE A 129 12.64 5.41 -1.66
C PHE A 129 12.91 4.08 -2.36
N ALA A 130 12.21 3.01 -1.99
CA ALA A 130 12.36 1.71 -2.65
C ALA A 130 12.02 1.75 -4.16
N ALA A 131 11.01 2.52 -4.55
CA ALA A 131 10.59 2.69 -5.93
C ALA A 131 11.59 3.49 -6.79
N SER A 132 12.38 4.37 -6.18
CA SER A 132 13.38 5.21 -6.83
C SER A 132 14.82 4.73 -6.61
N TRP A 133 15.04 3.73 -5.74
CA TRP A 133 16.35 3.29 -5.32
C TRP A 133 17.14 2.59 -6.44
N GLY A 134 18.38 3.05 -6.62
CA GLY A 134 19.37 2.44 -7.48
C GLY A 134 19.10 2.62 -8.99
N ASN A 135 20.18 2.51 -9.76
CA ASN A 135 20.13 2.68 -11.22
C ASN A 135 19.78 1.39 -11.97
N TYR A 136 19.80 0.23 -11.29
CA TYR A 136 19.60 -1.07 -11.94
C TYR A 136 18.20 -1.62 -11.70
N PRO A 137 17.34 -1.73 -12.74
CA PRO A 137 15.93 -2.09 -12.59
C PRO A 137 15.68 -3.45 -11.91
N LYS A 138 16.53 -4.45 -12.15
CA LYS A 138 16.37 -5.78 -11.53
C LYS A 138 16.64 -5.74 -10.02
N LYS A 139 17.71 -5.06 -9.60
CA LYS A 139 18.05 -4.89 -8.18
C LYS A 139 16.96 -4.09 -7.47
N ARG A 140 16.44 -3.04 -8.12
CA ARG A 140 15.31 -2.25 -7.60
C ARG A 140 14.05 -3.08 -7.37
N LYS A 141 13.68 -3.95 -8.31
CA LYS A 141 12.54 -4.87 -8.14
C LYS A 141 12.73 -5.81 -6.93
N ILE A 142 13.94 -6.33 -6.74
CA ILE A 142 14.26 -7.18 -5.58
C ILE A 142 14.14 -6.38 -4.28
N PHE A 143 14.69 -5.17 -4.26
CA PHE A 143 14.61 -4.31 -3.08
C PHE A 143 13.17 -3.94 -2.72
N ILE A 144 12.32 -3.58 -3.70
CA ILE A 144 10.88 -3.36 -3.48
C ILE A 144 10.23 -4.60 -2.84
N ALA A 145 10.56 -5.80 -3.32
CA ALA A 145 10.00 -7.03 -2.76
C ALA A 145 10.43 -7.28 -1.31
N ILE A 146 11.70 -7.02 -1.00
CA ILE A 146 12.23 -7.09 0.37
C ILE A 146 11.49 -6.08 1.27
N SER A 147 11.37 -4.82 0.84
CA SER A 147 10.67 -3.76 1.57
C SER A 147 9.21 -4.14 1.87
N TYR A 148 8.49 -4.71 0.90
CA TYR A 148 7.08 -5.07 1.09
C TYR A 148 6.93 -6.31 1.97
N GLY A 149 7.85 -7.26 1.84
CA GLY A 149 7.94 -8.42 2.72
C GLY A 149 8.20 -8.00 4.17
N PHE A 150 9.13 -7.09 4.39
CA PHE A 150 9.45 -6.51 5.69
C PHE A 150 8.25 -5.87 6.37
N LEU A 151 7.58 -4.91 5.70
CA LEU A 151 6.39 -4.25 6.25
C LEU A 151 5.30 -5.25 6.61
N TRP A 152 5.09 -6.27 5.77
CA TRP A 152 4.13 -7.33 6.03
C TRP A 152 4.53 -8.22 7.21
N CYS A 153 5.82 -8.55 7.36
CA CYS A 153 6.31 -9.36 8.47
C CYS A 153 6.17 -8.65 9.81
N ILE A 154 6.52 -7.36 9.88
CA ILE A 154 6.31 -6.54 11.08
C ILE A 154 4.82 -6.50 11.44
N TRP A 155 3.97 -6.24 10.44
CA TRP A 155 2.52 -6.24 10.66
C TRP A 155 2.01 -7.59 11.16
N LYS A 156 2.49 -8.70 10.59
CA LYS A 156 2.06 -10.02 11.00
C LYS A 156 2.52 -10.33 12.43
N ALA A 157 3.79 -10.06 12.74
CA ALA A 157 4.34 -10.24 14.08
C ALA A 157 3.53 -9.48 15.14
N ARG A 158 3.02 -8.29 14.82
CA ARG A 158 2.10 -7.55 15.70
C ARG A 158 0.81 -8.30 16.03
N ASN A 159 0.20 -8.94 15.03
CA ASN A 159 -1.14 -9.51 15.14
C ASN A 159 -1.14 -10.99 15.57
N ASP A 160 0.03 -11.64 15.53
CA ASP A 160 0.21 -13.02 15.97
C ASP A 160 0.53 -13.11 17.49
N VAL A 161 0.68 -11.98 18.18
CA VAL A 161 0.91 -11.83 19.63
C VAL A 161 -0.37 -11.38 20.32
#